data_AF-A0A6I1ZQG3-F1
#
_entry.id   AF-A0A6I1ZQG3-F1
#
_cell.length_a   1.000
_cell.length_b   1.000
_cell.length_c   1.000
_cell.angle_alpha   90.00
_cell.angle_beta   90.00
_cell.angle_gamma   90.00
#
_symmetry.space_group_name_H-M   'P 1'
#
loop_
_entity.id
_entity.type
_entity.pdbx_description
1 polymer ?
#
loop_
_entity_poly.entity_id
_entity_poly.type
_entity_poly.pdbx_seq_one_letter_code
_entity_poly.pdbx_strand_id
1 'polypeptide(L)' 'MVNKKIRVLMAKPGLDGHDRGAIAVAQGLRDAGMEVI' A
#
# COMPACT_ATOMS: atom_id res chain seq x y z
N MET A 1 23.72 2.89 -9.19
CA MET A 1 22.43 2.63 -9.88
C MET A 1 21.33 3.13 -8.96
N VAL A 2 20.37 3.92 -9.46
CA VAL A 2 19.25 4.40 -8.63
C VAL A 2 18.36 3.21 -8.31
N ASN A 3 18.45 2.71 -7.07
CA ASN A 3 17.59 1.63 -6.58
C ASN A 3 16.19 2.19 -6.35
N LYS A 4 15.40 2.28 -7.43
CA LYS A 4 14.06 2.88 -7.38
C LYS A 4 13.11 1.87 -6.74
N LYS A 5 12.62 2.17 -5.53
CA LYS A 5 11.60 1.35 -4.86
C LYS A 5 10.35 1.25 -5.74
N ILE A 6 9.72 0.08 -5.73
CA ILE A 6 8.40 -0.11 -6.34
C ILE A 6 7.40 0.77 -5.60
N ARG A 7 6.62 1.57 -6.35
CA ARG A 7 5.63 2.51 -5.82
C ARG A 7 4.23 1.99 -6.09
N VAL A 8 3.39 1.95 -5.05
CA VAL A 8 2.03 1.42 -5.10
C VAL A 8 1.07 2.51 -4.67
N LEU A 9 0.16 2.93 -5.55
CA LEU A 9 -0.94 3.83 -5.22
C LEU A 9 -2.14 2.99 -4.79
N MET A 10 -2.67 3.20 -3.58
CA MET A 10 -3.89 2.52 -3.15
C MET A 10 -5.15 3.32 -3.47
N ALA A 11 -6.15 2.63 -3.97
CA ALA A 11 -7.50 3.15 -4.15
C ALA A 11 -8.50 2.10 -3.65
N LYS A 12 -9.56 2.55 -2.97
CA LYS A 12 -10.68 1.69 -2.56
C LYS A 12 -12.03 2.30 -2.96
N PRO A 13 -13.04 1.48 -3.29
CA PRO A 13 -14.42 1.94 -3.44
C PRO A 13 -15.02 2.27 -2.06
N GLY A 14 -15.86 3.31 -1.99
CA GLY A 14 -16.39 3.90 -0.76
C GLY A 14 -17.39 3.01 -0.02
N LEU A 15 -16.88 2.23 0.94
CA LEU A 15 -17.61 1.53 2.01
C LEU A 15 -16.68 1.49 3.24
N ASP A 16 -17.17 1.91 4.40
CA ASP A 16 -16.37 2.21 5.61
C ASP A 16 -15.79 0.97 6.33
N GLY A 17 -15.99 -0.23 5.78
CA GLY A 17 -15.33 -1.46 6.24
C GLY A 17 -14.00 -1.77 5.56
N HIS A 18 -13.71 -1.17 4.41
CA HIS A 18 -12.57 -1.58 3.56
C HIS A 18 -11.22 -0.96 3.97
N ASP A 19 -11.22 0.06 4.83
CA ASP A 19 -9.97 0.71 5.25
C ASP A 19 -9.09 -0.21 6.09
N ARG A 20 -9.70 -1.11 6.87
CA ARG A 20 -8.93 -2.09 7.65
C ARG A 20 -8.16 -3.05 6.76
N GLY A 21 -8.78 -3.54 5.69
CA GLY A 21 -8.12 -4.36 4.70
C GLY A 21 -7.03 -3.59 3.95
N ALA A 22 -7.32 -2.35 3.55
CA ALA A 22 -6.37 -1.47 2.90
C ALA A 22 -5.12 -1.22 3.77
N ILE A 23 -5.31 -0.92 5.07
CA ILE A 23 -4.22 -0.71 6.04
C ILE A 23 -3.38 -1.99 6.20
N ALA A 24 -4.02 -3.16 6.32
CA ALA A 24 -3.31 -4.44 6.44
C ALA A 24 -2.45 -4.74 5.20
N VAL A 25 -3.00 -4.51 4.00
CA VAL A 25 -2.26 -4.67 2.74
C VAL A 25 -1.12 -3.65 2.63
N ALA A 26 -1.38 -2.38 2.97
CA ALA A 26 -0.36 -1.33 2.95
C ALA A 26 0.82 -1.64 3.87
N GLN A 27 0.55 -2.22 5.05
CA GLN A 27 1.58 -2.63 5.98
C GLN A 27 2.47 -3.72 5.38
N GLY A 28 1.89 -4.81 4.86
CA GLY A 28 2.66 -5.89 4.25
C GLY A 28 3.50 -5.44 3.05
N LEU A 29 2.99 -4.53 2.22
CA LEU A 29 3.73 -3.95 1.10
C LEU A 29 4.92 -3.09 1.58
N ARG A 30 4.76 -2.33 2.67
CA ARG A 30 5.84 -1.54 3.28
C ARG A 30 6.91 -2.45 3.89
N ASP A 31 6.51 -3.53 4.56
CA ASP A 31 7.44 -4.51 5.14
C ASP A 31 8.26 -5.23 4.04
N ALA A 32 7.68 -5.41 2.86
CA ALA A 32 8.37 -5.90 1.66
C ALA A 32 9.29 -4.86 0.97
N GLY A 33 9.42 -3.65 1.54
CA GLY A 33 10.31 -2.60 1.05
C GLY A 33 9.72 -1.67 -0.02
N MET A 34 8.41 -1.74 -0.27
CA MET A 34 7.72 -0.88 -1.23
C MET A 34 7.36 0.49 -0.65
N GLU A 35 7.20 1.48 -1.53
CA GLU A 35 6.66 2.79 -1.18
C GLU A 35 5.15 2.80 -1.51
N VAL A 36 4.31 2.83 -0.47
CA VAL A 36 2.84 2.87 -0.63
C VAL A 36 2.35 4.31 -0.46
N ILE A 37 1.61 4.80 -1.46
CA ILE A 37 1.06 6.16 -1.62
C ILE A 37 -0.46 6.12 -1.55
#